data_AF-A0AAD4NZZ9-F1
#
_entry.id   AF-A0AAD4NZZ9-F1
#
_cell.length_a   1.000
_cell.length_b   1.000
_cell.length_c   1.000
_cell.angle_alpha   90.00
_cell.angle_beta   90.00
_cell.angle_gamma   90.00
#
_symmetry.space_group_name_H-M   'P 1'
#
loop_
_entity.id
_entity.type
_entity.pdbx_description
1 polymer ?
#
loop_
_entity_poly.entity_id
_entity_poly.type
_entity_poly.pdbx_seq_one_letter_code
_entity_poly.pdbx_strand_id
1 'polypeptide(L)'
;MEIPGLSRIINEPTIAAITFGLGRKVTSSREKNVLVFHLGGDTFDASLVRIEGGDFEVKAIASDTHLGGKDFDNRTVNHFMEELKLKKHKNISGNPRALMGLMSACERADKKLSSTNETKFEIEPLIDGIYVYSSISHAKFEEINMNLFKTCMGPVQTCLRDANMDKSWVDDVIHMGSLLTPMQSTLSKHVNIEWINMSSAYMRSKALKFKQINRDCEFMELEDMHWILSSRKSLMLTFGENTAYVLLLRGNESEMRIATVEKVTKLCKILALELAIQHILLYVKIFSSDFSQHVRSALASVIMRMALVLINDATIEQLLNILLSLLSDDFSDVPLNIIGKLDKVNQVIGTDLLSQSLLPSIIELAKDRYWRVRRAIKEYIPLLAS
;
A
#
# COMPACT_ATOMS: atom_id res chain seq x y z
N MET A 1 -26.77 11.49 -12.68
CA MET A 1 -27.30 10.13 -12.84
C MET A 1 -26.88 9.39 -11.59
N GLU A 2 -27.81 9.25 -10.65
CA GLU A 2 -27.66 8.36 -9.50
C GLU A 2 -27.86 6.93 -10.01
N ILE A 3 -27.01 5.98 -9.58
CA ILE A 3 -27.15 4.56 -9.98
C ILE A 3 -27.76 3.80 -8.78
N PRO A 4 -29.07 3.51 -8.80
CA PRO A 4 -29.72 2.81 -7.70
C PRO A 4 -29.26 1.34 -7.62
N GLY A 5 -28.98 0.84 -6.41
CA GLY A 5 -28.62 -0.56 -6.16
C GLY A 5 -27.13 -0.89 -6.09
N LEU A 6 -26.25 0.10 -6.26
CA LEU A 6 -24.79 -0.09 -6.17
C LEU A 6 -24.36 -0.27 -4.69
N SER A 7 -23.70 -1.37 -4.36
CA SER A 7 -23.19 -1.65 -3.00
C SER A 7 -22.24 -0.55 -2.51
N ARG A 8 -22.20 -0.32 -1.18
CA ARG A 8 -21.43 0.78 -0.55
C ARG A 8 -19.92 0.79 -0.86
N ILE A 9 -19.34 -0.34 -1.24
CA ILE A 9 -17.95 -0.47 -1.67
C ILE A 9 -17.93 -0.92 -3.12
N ILE A 10 -17.19 -0.18 -3.95
CA ILE A 10 -16.96 -0.49 -5.36
C ILE A 10 -15.46 -0.73 -5.54
N ASN A 11 -15.10 -1.88 -6.11
CA ASN A 11 -13.71 -2.22 -6.42
C ASN A 11 -13.18 -1.45 -7.64
N GLU A 12 -11.86 -1.26 -7.70
CA GLU A 12 -11.15 -0.55 -8.76
C GLU A 12 -11.56 -0.95 -10.19
N PRO A 13 -11.70 -2.24 -10.53
CA PRO A 13 -12.10 -2.64 -11.86
C PRO A 13 -13.51 -2.16 -12.25
N THR A 14 -14.45 -2.19 -11.31
CA THR A 14 -15.81 -1.69 -11.57
C THR A 14 -15.82 -0.18 -11.74
N ILE A 15 -14.99 0.57 -10.99
CA ILE A 15 -14.81 2.02 -11.19
C ILE A 15 -14.27 2.31 -12.59
N ALA A 16 -13.41 1.45 -13.12
CA ALA A 16 -12.86 1.59 -14.46
C ALA A 16 -13.93 1.48 -15.53
N ALA A 17 -14.74 0.43 -15.44
CA ALA A 17 -15.88 0.23 -16.34
C ALA A 17 -16.89 1.38 -16.23
N ILE A 18 -17.20 1.84 -15.02
CA ILE A 18 -18.08 3.00 -14.79
C ILE A 18 -17.50 4.26 -15.43
N THR A 19 -16.23 4.55 -15.17
CA THR A 19 -15.52 5.70 -15.73
C THR A 19 -15.51 5.67 -17.25
N PHE A 20 -15.29 4.50 -17.82
CA PHE A 20 -15.30 4.27 -19.25
C PHE A 20 -16.69 4.54 -19.85
N GLY A 21 -17.75 3.96 -19.27
CA GLY A 21 -19.13 4.16 -19.69
C GLY A 21 -19.58 5.63 -19.59
N LEU A 22 -19.21 6.32 -18.52
CA LEU A 22 -19.53 7.75 -18.33
C LEU A 22 -18.72 8.67 -19.25
N GLY A 23 -17.47 8.32 -19.56
CA GLY A 23 -16.57 9.11 -20.37
C GLY A 23 -17.02 9.28 -21.82
N ARG A 24 -17.65 8.25 -22.39
CA ARG A 24 -18.10 8.23 -23.79
C ARG A 24 -19.51 8.76 -24.03
N LYS A 25 -20.21 9.26 -22.98
CA LYS A 25 -21.65 9.55 -23.05
C LYS A 25 -22.37 8.40 -23.75
N VAL A 26 -22.39 7.22 -23.13
CA VAL A 26 -23.25 6.11 -23.59
C VAL A 26 -24.71 6.59 -23.43
N THR A 27 -25.13 7.36 -24.42
CA THR A 27 -26.46 7.89 -24.71
C THR A 27 -27.22 6.90 -25.60
N SER A 28 -26.52 5.84 -26.02
CA SER A 28 -27.03 4.72 -26.76
C SER A 28 -27.69 3.76 -25.78
N SER A 29 -28.93 3.35 -26.06
CA SER A 29 -29.64 2.25 -25.39
C SER A 29 -29.03 0.86 -25.69
N ARG A 30 -27.78 0.82 -26.18
CA ARG A 30 -27.13 -0.43 -26.60
C ARG A 30 -26.30 -0.96 -25.45
N GLU A 31 -26.62 -2.18 -25.04
CA GLU A 31 -25.84 -2.97 -24.09
C GLU A 31 -24.39 -3.12 -24.58
N LYS A 32 -23.45 -2.95 -23.65
CA LYS A 32 -22.02 -3.20 -23.85
C LYS A 32 -21.46 -4.06 -22.75
N ASN A 33 -20.66 -5.06 -23.11
CA ASN A 33 -19.90 -5.85 -22.16
C ASN A 33 -18.43 -5.41 -22.19
N VAL A 34 -17.92 -5.02 -21.03
CA VAL A 34 -16.58 -4.48 -20.87
C VAL A 34 -15.78 -5.39 -19.96
N LEU A 35 -14.66 -5.91 -20.46
CA LEU A 35 -13.70 -6.64 -19.65
C LEU A 35 -12.67 -5.66 -19.09
N VAL A 36 -12.44 -5.73 -17.79
CA VAL A 36 -11.43 -4.96 -17.09
C VAL A 36 -10.31 -5.89 -16.68
N PHE A 37 -9.10 -5.57 -17.15
CA PHE A 37 -7.85 -6.30 -16.94
C PHE A 37 -6.94 -5.44 -16.05
N HIS A 38 -6.84 -5.79 -14.77
CA HIS A 38 -6.10 -5.01 -13.78
C HIS A 38 -4.87 -5.77 -13.32
N LEU A 39 -3.68 -5.27 -13.64
CA LEU A 39 -2.43 -5.76 -13.08
C LEU A 39 -1.93 -4.77 -12.03
N GLY A 40 -2.27 -5.03 -10.77
CA GLY A 40 -1.76 -4.29 -9.61
C GLY A 40 -0.35 -4.75 -9.22
N GLY A 41 0.22 -4.19 -8.16
CA GLY A 41 1.57 -4.52 -7.69
C GLY A 41 1.75 -5.99 -7.29
N ASP A 42 0.81 -6.55 -6.53
CA ASP A 42 0.87 -7.92 -6.00
C ASP A 42 -0.26 -8.83 -6.51
N THR A 43 -1.29 -8.26 -7.15
CA THR A 43 -2.48 -9.00 -7.58
C THR A 43 -2.85 -8.69 -9.02
N PHE A 44 -3.51 -9.66 -9.64
CA PHE A 44 -4.10 -9.53 -10.96
C PHE A 44 -5.60 -9.79 -10.85
N ASP A 45 -6.41 -8.84 -11.31
CA ASP A 45 -7.87 -8.92 -11.27
C ASP A 45 -8.46 -8.81 -12.68
N ALA A 46 -9.40 -9.70 -12.99
CA ALA A 46 -10.25 -9.63 -14.17
C ALA A 46 -11.70 -9.39 -13.71
N SER A 47 -12.40 -8.45 -14.34
CA SER A 47 -13.81 -8.19 -14.06
C SER A 47 -14.58 -7.95 -15.35
N LEU A 48 -15.74 -8.58 -15.49
CA LEU A 48 -16.62 -8.38 -16.64
C LEU A 48 -17.84 -7.57 -16.19
N VAL A 49 -18.05 -6.43 -16.84
CA VAL A 49 -19.08 -5.47 -16.47
C VAL A 49 -19.99 -5.20 -17.67
N ARG A 50 -21.29 -5.41 -17.48
CA ARG A 50 -22.33 -4.99 -18.43
C ARG A 50 -22.70 -3.54 -18.17
N ILE A 51 -22.80 -2.77 -19.24
CA ILE A 51 -23.19 -1.35 -19.23
C ILE A 51 -24.38 -1.19 -20.17
N GLU A 52 -25.51 -0.72 -19.66
CA GLU A 52 -26.73 -0.51 -20.46
C GLU A 52 -27.52 0.66 -19.92
N GLY A 53 -27.84 1.66 -20.75
CA GLY A 53 -28.70 2.79 -20.31
C GLY A 53 -28.14 3.60 -19.14
N GLY A 54 -26.85 3.41 -18.80
CA GLY A 54 -26.17 3.98 -17.63
C GLY A 54 -26.37 3.17 -16.33
N ASP A 55 -27.01 2.02 -16.40
CA ASP A 55 -26.91 0.96 -15.38
C ASP A 55 -25.64 0.14 -15.59
N PHE A 56 -25.07 -0.32 -14.48
CA PHE A 56 -23.82 -1.06 -14.44
C PHE A 56 -24.01 -2.33 -13.63
N GLU A 57 -23.71 -3.48 -14.22
CA GLU A 57 -23.84 -4.78 -13.58
C GLU A 57 -22.54 -5.57 -13.71
N VAL A 58 -21.96 -5.97 -12.57
CA VAL A 58 -20.79 -6.84 -12.56
C VAL A 58 -21.25 -8.27 -12.79
N LYS A 59 -20.85 -8.88 -13.91
CA LYS A 59 -21.21 -10.25 -14.28
C LYS A 59 -20.34 -11.29 -13.61
N ALA A 60 -19.03 -11.02 -13.53
CA ALA A 60 -18.08 -11.91 -12.88
C ALA A 60 -16.80 -11.14 -12.47
N ILE A 61 -16.12 -11.68 -11.46
CA ILE A 61 -14.81 -11.22 -10.99
C ILE A 61 -13.95 -12.46 -10.77
N ALA A 62 -12.70 -12.42 -11.21
CA ALA A 62 -11.71 -13.45 -10.94
C ALA A 62 -10.38 -12.78 -10.64
N SER A 63 -9.60 -13.33 -9.71
CA SER A 63 -8.31 -12.77 -9.34
C SER A 63 -7.23 -13.85 -9.16
N ASP A 64 -5.98 -13.43 -9.28
CA ASP A 64 -4.81 -14.18 -8.85
C ASP A 64 -4.04 -13.33 -7.83
N THR A 65 -4.03 -13.79 -6.58
CA THR A 65 -3.41 -13.10 -5.46
C THR A 65 -1.90 -13.33 -5.36
N HIS A 66 -1.33 -14.12 -6.27
CA HIS A 66 0.09 -14.46 -6.32
C HIS A 66 0.74 -14.03 -7.64
N LEU A 67 0.07 -13.14 -8.38
CA LEU A 67 0.53 -12.62 -9.67
C LEU A 67 0.30 -11.13 -9.70
N GLY A 68 1.36 -10.33 -9.75
CA GLY A 68 1.28 -8.88 -9.84
C GLY A 68 2.46 -8.29 -10.60
N GLY A 69 2.51 -6.96 -10.65
CA GLY A 69 3.58 -6.19 -11.26
C GLY A 69 4.97 -6.52 -10.70
N LYS A 70 5.05 -6.83 -9.40
CA LYS A 70 6.28 -7.24 -8.75
C LYS A 70 6.90 -8.50 -9.37
N ASP A 71 6.10 -9.42 -9.90
CA ASP A 71 6.61 -10.59 -10.58
C ASP A 71 7.31 -10.24 -11.90
N PHE A 72 6.79 -9.25 -12.62
CA PHE A 72 7.40 -8.73 -13.84
C PHE A 72 8.70 -7.97 -13.50
N ASP A 73 8.69 -7.13 -12.47
CA ASP A 73 9.88 -6.43 -12.00
C ASP A 73 10.99 -7.44 -11.61
N ASN A 74 10.62 -8.50 -10.87
CA ASN A 74 11.54 -9.56 -10.49
C ASN A 74 12.13 -10.30 -11.71
N ARG A 75 11.35 -10.52 -12.77
CA ARG A 75 11.84 -11.12 -14.02
C ARG A 75 12.84 -10.21 -14.72
N THR A 76 12.56 -8.92 -14.80
CA THR A 76 13.47 -7.91 -15.35
C THR A 76 14.79 -7.87 -14.57
N VAL A 77 14.71 -7.84 -13.24
CA VAL A 77 15.90 -7.85 -12.36
C VAL A 77 16.72 -9.12 -12.56
N ASN A 78 16.08 -10.30 -12.55
CA ASN A 78 16.77 -11.58 -12.75
C ASN A 78 17.45 -11.66 -14.14
N HIS A 79 16.81 -11.12 -15.18
CA HIS A 79 17.40 -11.04 -16.51
C HIS A 79 18.73 -10.26 -16.48
N PHE A 80 18.75 -9.08 -15.85
CA PHE A 80 19.95 -8.27 -15.77
C PHE A 80 21.00 -8.82 -14.79
N MET A 81 20.59 -9.52 -13.74
CA MET A 81 21.52 -10.27 -12.89
C MET A 81 22.29 -11.35 -13.68
N GLU A 82 21.58 -12.13 -14.50
CA GLU A 82 22.22 -13.14 -15.35
C GLU A 82 23.07 -12.49 -16.45
N GLU A 83 22.63 -11.38 -17.03
CA GLU A 83 23.43 -10.61 -17.98
C GLU A 83 24.77 -10.13 -17.37
N LEU A 84 24.73 -9.60 -16.15
CA LEU A 84 25.93 -9.18 -15.40
C LEU A 84 26.88 -10.34 -15.15
N LYS A 85 26.34 -11.49 -14.74
CA LYS A 85 27.11 -12.69 -14.46
C LYS A 85 27.78 -13.23 -15.72
N LEU A 86 27.08 -13.24 -16.85
CA LEU A 86 27.59 -13.77 -18.13
C LEU A 86 28.57 -12.80 -18.82
N LYS A 87 28.24 -11.50 -18.90
CA LYS A 87 29.04 -10.52 -19.66
C LYS A 87 30.19 -9.91 -18.87
N LYS A 88 30.06 -9.80 -17.55
CA LYS A 88 31.03 -9.10 -16.68
C LYS A 88 31.66 -10.01 -15.63
N HIS A 89 31.25 -11.28 -15.57
CA HIS A 89 31.70 -12.25 -14.56
C HIS A 89 31.51 -11.75 -13.12
N LYS A 90 30.50 -10.90 -12.89
CA LYS A 90 30.17 -10.34 -11.58
C LYS A 90 28.86 -10.94 -11.06
N ASN A 91 28.92 -11.60 -9.91
CA ASN A 91 27.73 -12.03 -9.19
C ASN A 91 27.39 -11.03 -8.08
N ILE A 92 26.25 -10.37 -8.19
CA ILE A 92 25.76 -9.40 -7.20
C ILE A 92 24.75 -9.99 -6.21
N SER A 93 24.38 -11.27 -6.33
CA SER A 93 23.33 -11.90 -5.52
C SER A 93 23.60 -11.87 -4.01
N GLY A 94 24.88 -11.80 -3.61
CA GLY A 94 25.29 -11.70 -2.21
C GLY A 94 25.42 -10.27 -1.67
N ASN A 95 25.12 -9.24 -2.48
CA ASN A 95 25.25 -7.84 -2.09
C ASN A 95 23.87 -7.16 -2.10
N PRO A 96 23.22 -6.98 -0.93
CA PRO A 96 21.89 -6.38 -0.84
C PRO A 96 21.81 -4.96 -1.40
N ARG A 97 22.85 -4.15 -1.22
CA ARG A 97 22.92 -2.78 -1.77
C ARG A 97 22.98 -2.82 -3.30
N ALA A 98 23.72 -3.77 -3.85
CA ALA A 98 23.81 -4.01 -5.28
C ALA A 98 22.44 -4.40 -5.88
N LEU A 99 21.76 -5.32 -5.22
CA LEU A 99 20.43 -5.76 -5.65
C LEU A 99 19.41 -4.61 -5.62
N MET A 100 19.39 -3.83 -4.53
CA MET A 100 18.48 -2.68 -4.40
C MET A 100 18.72 -1.61 -5.48
N GLY A 101 19.99 -1.35 -5.82
CA GLY A 101 20.35 -0.43 -6.91
C GLY A 101 19.87 -0.93 -8.27
N LEU A 102 20.02 -2.24 -8.55
CA LEU A 102 19.52 -2.85 -9.79
C LEU A 102 17.99 -2.82 -9.85
N MET A 103 17.30 -3.16 -8.76
CA MET A 103 15.83 -3.11 -8.68
C MET A 103 15.31 -1.70 -8.99
N SER A 104 15.89 -0.68 -8.36
CA SER A 104 15.53 0.71 -8.59
C SER A 104 15.79 1.16 -10.04
N ALA A 105 16.84 0.64 -10.68
CA ALA A 105 17.14 0.94 -12.07
C ALA A 105 16.16 0.26 -13.04
N CYS A 106 15.76 -0.99 -12.77
CA CYS A 106 14.77 -1.72 -13.54
C CYS A 106 13.40 -1.04 -13.46
N GLU A 107 12.92 -0.67 -12.26
CA GLU A 107 11.64 0.02 -12.09
C GLU A 107 11.59 1.36 -12.88
N ARG A 108 12.68 2.13 -12.84
CA ARG A 108 12.81 3.36 -13.64
C ARG A 108 12.82 3.08 -15.14
N ALA A 109 13.45 1.98 -15.57
CA ALA A 109 13.48 1.57 -16.96
C ALA A 109 12.07 1.17 -17.41
N ASP A 110 11.38 0.32 -16.65
CA ASP A 110 10.03 -0.16 -16.96
C ASP A 110 9.03 1.00 -17.08
N LYS A 111 9.10 1.98 -16.17
CA LYS A 111 8.26 3.19 -16.25
C LYS A 111 8.54 4.04 -17.50
N LYS A 112 9.80 4.15 -17.93
CA LYS A 112 10.15 4.84 -19.18
C LYS A 112 9.68 4.06 -20.40
N LEU A 113 9.80 2.74 -20.34
CA LEU A 113 9.39 1.80 -21.38
C LEU A 113 7.87 1.88 -21.64
N SER A 114 7.06 2.33 -20.68
CA SER A 114 5.64 2.66 -20.94
C SER A 114 5.43 3.80 -21.95
N SER A 115 6.45 4.60 -22.26
CA SER A 115 6.37 5.75 -23.18
C SER A 115 7.34 5.70 -24.36
N THR A 116 8.33 4.79 -24.32
CA THR A 116 9.35 4.63 -25.36
C THR A 116 9.51 3.15 -25.73
N ASN A 117 9.82 2.84 -27.00
CA ASN A 117 10.01 1.45 -27.46
C ASN A 117 11.26 0.78 -26.87
N GLU A 118 12.23 1.59 -26.45
CA GLU A 118 13.48 1.16 -25.82
C GLU A 118 13.88 2.20 -24.78
N THR A 119 14.53 1.76 -23.71
CA THR A 119 15.18 2.64 -22.74
C THR A 119 16.54 2.10 -22.38
N LYS A 120 17.49 3.02 -22.17
CA LYS A 120 18.80 2.74 -21.61
C LYS A 120 18.78 3.08 -20.14
N PHE A 121 19.45 2.28 -19.33
CA PHE A 121 19.61 2.56 -17.92
C PHE A 121 21.02 2.22 -17.45
N GLU A 122 21.40 2.95 -16.41
CA GLU A 122 22.68 2.80 -15.75
C GLU A 122 22.43 2.21 -14.38
N ILE A 123 23.21 1.19 -14.09
CA ILE A 123 23.28 0.60 -12.77
C ILE A 123 24.43 1.30 -12.06
N GLU A 124 24.10 2.17 -11.10
CA GLU A 124 25.07 2.87 -10.25
C GLU A 124 26.06 1.88 -9.62
N PRO A 125 27.32 2.27 -9.34
CA PRO A 125 28.39 1.34 -9.05
C PRO A 125 28.07 0.47 -7.83
N LEU A 126 27.78 -0.80 -8.11
CA LEU A 126 27.33 -1.76 -7.10
C LEU A 126 28.49 -2.45 -6.37
N ILE A 127 29.62 -2.66 -7.07
CA ILE A 127 30.88 -3.25 -6.57
C ILE A 127 32.05 -2.75 -7.45
N ASP A 128 33.13 -2.24 -6.85
CA ASP A 128 34.39 -1.78 -7.49
C ASP A 128 34.32 -0.55 -8.41
N GLY A 129 33.33 0.33 -8.27
CA GLY A 129 33.26 1.55 -9.08
C GLY A 129 32.97 1.32 -10.57
N ILE A 130 32.53 0.11 -10.96
CA ILE A 130 32.18 -0.23 -12.33
C ILE A 130 30.71 0.11 -12.58
N TYR A 131 30.49 1.02 -13.52
CA TYR A 131 29.16 1.32 -14.06
C TYR A 131 28.75 0.26 -15.07
N VAL A 132 27.50 -0.17 -15.01
CA VAL A 132 26.94 -1.08 -16.02
C VAL A 132 25.83 -0.36 -16.76
N TYR A 133 26.02 -0.28 -18.08
CA TYR A 133 25.03 0.23 -19.01
C TYR A 133 24.32 -0.96 -19.65
N SER A 134 23.00 -0.96 -19.59
CA SER A 134 22.17 -1.89 -20.36
C SER A 134 20.97 -1.19 -20.98
N SER A 135 20.25 -1.90 -21.82
CA SER A 135 19.03 -1.43 -22.46
C SER A 135 17.96 -2.50 -22.45
N ILE A 136 16.71 -2.07 -22.40
CA ILE A 136 15.54 -2.94 -22.54
C ILE A 136 14.59 -2.34 -23.58
N SER A 137 14.11 -3.19 -24.47
CA SER A 137 13.12 -2.86 -25.49
C SER A 137 11.78 -3.54 -25.18
N HIS A 138 10.70 -3.08 -25.80
CA HIS A 138 9.37 -3.74 -25.71
C HIS A 138 9.47 -5.22 -26.06
N ALA A 139 10.14 -5.55 -27.17
CA ALA A 139 10.31 -6.93 -27.61
C ALA A 139 11.04 -7.78 -26.56
N LYS A 140 12.07 -7.24 -25.92
CA LYS A 140 12.80 -7.97 -24.88
C LYS A 140 11.98 -8.15 -23.61
N PHE A 141 11.27 -7.09 -23.19
CA PHE A 141 10.38 -7.13 -22.04
C PHE A 141 9.24 -8.15 -22.24
N GLU A 142 8.63 -8.16 -23.43
CA GLU A 142 7.61 -9.15 -23.81
C GLU A 142 8.19 -10.58 -23.78
N GLU A 143 9.40 -10.78 -24.32
CA GLU A 143 10.08 -12.08 -24.36
C GLU A 143 10.28 -12.67 -22.96
N ILE A 144 10.83 -11.89 -22.02
CA ILE A 144 11.16 -12.38 -20.67
C ILE A 144 9.91 -12.61 -19.79
N ASN A 145 8.80 -11.92 -20.10
CA ASN A 145 7.56 -11.93 -19.33
C ASN A 145 6.42 -12.74 -19.95
N MET A 146 6.61 -13.32 -21.14
CA MET A 146 5.58 -14.05 -21.90
C MET A 146 4.89 -15.18 -21.11
N ASN A 147 5.57 -15.79 -20.14
CA ASN A 147 4.96 -16.84 -19.32
C ASN A 147 4.02 -16.28 -18.26
N LEU A 148 4.43 -15.22 -17.54
CA LEU A 148 3.56 -14.55 -16.55
C LEU A 148 2.30 -14.01 -17.23
N PHE A 149 2.48 -13.48 -18.43
CA PHE A 149 1.39 -13.05 -19.30
C PHE A 149 0.33 -14.11 -19.54
N LYS A 150 0.76 -15.32 -19.92
CA LYS A 150 -0.16 -16.44 -20.16
C LYS A 150 -0.91 -16.82 -18.89
N THR A 151 -0.29 -16.69 -17.73
CA THR A 151 -0.93 -16.91 -16.43
C THR A 151 -2.07 -15.92 -16.19
N CYS A 152 -1.93 -14.65 -16.58
CA CYS A 152 -3.02 -13.66 -16.49
C CYS A 152 -4.28 -14.08 -17.28
N MET A 153 -4.16 -14.95 -18.28
CA MET A 153 -5.34 -15.43 -19.03
C MET A 153 -6.22 -16.39 -18.22
N GLY A 154 -5.70 -17.01 -17.16
CA GLY A 154 -6.47 -17.93 -16.30
C GLY A 154 -7.66 -17.24 -15.62
N PRO A 155 -7.45 -16.11 -14.92
CA PRO A 155 -8.57 -15.36 -14.33
C PRO A 155 -9.49 -14.74 -15.39
N VAL A 156 -8.98 -14.29 -16.54
CA VAL A 156 -9.82 -13.82 -17.66
C VAL A 156 -10.78 -14.91 -18.16
N GLN A 157 -10.27 -16.13 -18.38
CA GLN A 157 -11.09 -17.28 -18.78
C GLN A 157 -12.10 -17.67 -17.71
N THR A 158 -11.71 -17.60 -16.44
CA THR A 158 -12.61 -17.85 -15.30
C THR A 158 -13.74 -16.82 -15.27
N CYS A 159 -13.42 -15.54 -15.43
CA CYS A 159 -14.40 -14.46 -15.49
C CYS A 159 -15.42 -14.65 -16.63
N LEU A 160 -14.96 -14.99 -17.84
CA LEU A 160 -15.84 -15.28 -18.97
C LEU A 160 -16.75 -16.49 -18.72
N ARG A 161 -16.20 -17.56 -18.15
CA ARG A 161 -16.94 -18.79 -17.82
C ARG A 161 -18.00 -18.51 -16.76
N ASP A 162 -17.64 -17.82 -15.69
CA ASP A 162 -18.54 -17.56 -14.56
C ASP A 162 -19.66 -16.58 -14.96
N ALA A 163 -19.39 -15.69 -15.92
CA ALA A 163 -20.39 -14.84 -16.57
C ALA A 163 -21.22 -15.57 -17.65
N ASN A 164 -20.90 -16.83 -17.97
CA ASN A 164 -21.47 -17.59 -19.08
C ASN A 164 -21.44 -16.82 -20.41
N MET A 165 -20.31 -16.17 -20.72
CA MET A 165 -20.16 -15.28 -21.87
C MET A 165 -19.02 -15.74 -22.78
N ASP A 166 -19.28 -15.78 -24.09
CA ASP A 166 -18.23 -16.01 -25.09
C ASP A 166 -17.40 -14.74 -25.27
N LYS A 167 -16.09 -14.90 -25.52
CA LYS A 167 -15.17 -13.77 -25.74
C LYS A 167 -15.62 -12.82 -26.86
N SER A 168 -16.35 -13.31 -27.87
CA SER A 168 -16.86 -12.51 -28.99
C SER A 168 -17.96 -11.52 -28.59
N TRP A 169 -18.52 -11.67 -27.38
CA TRP A 169 -19.56 -10.79 -26.84
C TRP A 169 -18.98 -9.67 -25.96
N VAL A 170 -17.66 -9.64 -25.75
CA VAL A 170 -16.95 -8.54 -25.09
C VAL A 170 -16.71 -7.44 -26.12
N ASP A 171 -17.26 -6.25 -25.89
CA ASP A 171 -17.18 -5.11 -26.82
C ASP A 171 -15.89 -4.31 -26.65
N ASP A 172 -15.44 -4.13 -25.41
CA ASP A 172 -14.29 -3.29 -25.08
C ASP A 172 -13.45 -3.98 -23.98
N VAL A 173 -12.12 -3.87 -24.07
CA VAL A 173 -11.21 -4.28 -22.98
C VAL A 173 -10.51 -3.06 -22.41
N ILE A 174 -10.69 -2.82 -21.12
CA ILE A 174 -9.96 -1.82 -20.35
C ILE A 174 -8.78 -2.52 -19.68
N HIS A 175 -7.56 -2.00 -19.86
CA HIS A 175 -6.43 -2.42 -19.04
C HIS A 175 -6.00 -1.34 -18.07
N MET A 176 -5.56 -1.77 -16.90
CA MET A 176 -5.07 -0.94 -15.79
C MET A 176 -3.78 -1.55 -15.23
N GLY A 177 -2.80 -0.70 -14.95
CA GLY A 177 -1.45 -1.10 -14.50
C GLY A 177 -0.36 -0.56 -15.43
N SER A 178 0.72 -0.02 -14.86
CA SER A 178 1.82 0.65 -15.58
C SER A 178 2.62 -0.30 -16.49
N LEU A 179 2.78 -1.55 -16.07
CA LEU A 179 3.58 -2.58 -16.73
C LEU A 179 2.92 -3.20 -17.97
N LEU A 180 1.66 -2.88 -18.24
CA LEU A 180 0.92 -3.45 -19.36
C LEU A 180 1.14 -2.69 -20.68
N THR A 181 1.69 -1.48 -20.62
CA THR A 181 1.85 -0.63 -21.82
C THR A 181 2.78 -1.26 -22.87
N PRO A 182 3.96 -1.81 -22.50
CA PRO A 182 4.82 -2.53 -23.46
C PRO A 182 4.20 -3.83 -24.02
N MET A 183 3.17 -4.37 -23.36
CA MET A 183 2.57 -5.67 -23.69
C MET A 183 1.23 -5.55 -24.43
N GLN A 184 0.76 -4.33 -24.70
CA GLN A 184 -0.52 -4.07 -25.38
C GLN A 184 -0.62 -4.77 -26.74
N SER A 185 0.49 -4.85 -27.48
CA SER A 185 0.52 -5.46 -28.82
C SER A 185 0.25 -6.97 -28.75
N THR A 186 0.77 -7.63 -27.71
CA THR A 186 0.61 -9.06 -27.47
C THR A 186 -0.77 -9.38 -26.88
N LEU A 187 -1.28 -8.52 -25.99
CA LEU A 187 -2.65 -8.56 -25.45
C LEU A 187 -3.71 -8.47 -26.56
N SER A 188 -3.55 -7.51 -27.46
CA SER A 188 -4.47 -7.27 -28.58
C SER A 188 -4.62 -8.49 -29.49
N LYS A 189 -3.51 -9.19 -29.76
CA LYS A 189 -3.51 -10.41 -30.58
C LYS A 189 -4.24 -11.59 -29.94
N HIS A 190 -4.20 -11.72 -28.62
CA HIS A 190 -4.80 -12.86 -27.92
C HIS A 190 -6.32 -12.72 -27.73
N VAL A 191 -6.81 -11.49 -27.56
CA VAL A 191 -8.22 -11.24 -27.26
C VAL A 191 -9.01 -10.75 -28.49
N ASN A 192 -8.35 -10.38 -29.59
CA ASN A 192 -8.97 -9.95 -30.86
C ASN A 192 -10.04 -8.85 -30.69
N ILE A 193 -9.86 -8.00 -29.69
CA ILE A 193 -10.71 -6.87 -29.33
C ILE A 193 -9.79 -5.65 -29.21
N GLU A 194 -10.31 -4.46 -29.51
CA GLU A 194 -9.59 -3.20 -29.35
C GLU A 194 -9.35 -2.90 -27.85
N TRP A 195 -8.08 -2.77 -27.47
CA TRP A 195 -7.69 -2.50 -26.08
C TRP A 195 -7.66 -1.00 -25.81
N ILE A 196 -8.28 -0.59 -24.72
CA ILE A 196 -8.37 0.80 -24.31
C ILE A 196 -7.46 0.99 -23.10
N ASN A 197 -6.43 1.81 -23.30
CA ASN A 197 -5.54 2.23 -22.22
C ASN A 197 -6.24 3.26 -21.35
N MET A 198 -6.47 2.92 -20.08
CA MET A 198 -6.90 3.87 -19.07
C MET A 198 -5.77 4.08 -18.08
N SER A 199 -5.03 5.19 -18.26
CA SER A 199 -4.01 5.57 -17.30
C SER A 199 -4.63 5.82 -15.93
N SER A 200 -3.87 5.52 -14.86
CA SER A 200 -4.30 5.79 -13.48
C SER A 200 -4.64 7.27 -13.25
N ALA A 201 -4.07 8.20 -14.04
CA ALA A 201 -4.41 9.63 -14.00
C ALA A 201 -5.81 9.93 -14.57
N TYR A 202 -6.16 9.31 -15.71
CA TYR A 202 -7.49 9.45 -16.33
C TYR A 202 -8.58 8.88 -15.42
N MET A 203 -8.32 7.69 -14.85
CA MET A 203 -9.17 7.02 -13.87
C MET A 203 -9.45 7.91 -12.66
N ARG A 204 -8.40 8.47 -12.04
CA ARG A 204 -8.51 9.38 -10.89
C ARG A 204 -9.37 10.61 -11.18
N SER A 205 -9.18 11.26 -12.33
CA SER A 205 -9.95 12.45 -12.73
C SER A 205 -11.46 12.18 -12.84
N LYS A 206 -11.82 11.01 -13.37
CA LYS A 206 -13.22 10.64 -13.60
C LYS A 206 -13.90 10.03 -12.37
N ALA A 207 -13.18 9.24 -11.58
CA ALA A 207 -13.65 8.75 -10.28
C ALA A 207 -14.05 9.91 -9.35
N LEU A 208 -13.29 11.01 -9.37
CA LEU A 208 -13.63 12.24 -8.63
C LEU A 208 -14.98 12.83 -9.06
N LYS A 209 -15.25 12.89 -10.37
CA LYS A 209 -16.51 13.39 -10.92
C LYS A 209 -17.68 12.45 -10.59
N PHE A 210 -17.45 11.14 -10.58
CA PHE A 210 -18.45 10.16 -10.19
C PHE A 210 -18.82 10.26 -8.70
N LYS A 211 -17.84 10.46 -7.81
CA LYS A 211 -18.07 10.72 -6.38
C LYS A 211 -18.94 11.95 -6.11
N GLN A 212 -18.71 13.03 -6.87
CA GLN A 212 -19.50 14.27 -6.72
C GLN A 212 -20.98 14.06 -7.00
N ILE A 213 -21.29 13.12 -7.91
CA ILE A 213 -22.65 12.76 -8.31
C ILE A 213 -23.25 11.74 -7.34
N ASN A 214 -22.47 10.75 -6.88
CA ASN A 214 -22.91 9.67 -5.98
C ASN A 214 -22.26 9.80 -4.61
N ARG A 215 -22.83 10.66 -3.74
CA ARG A 215 -22.24 11.04 -2.44
C ARG A 215 -22.15 9.89 -1.43
N ASP A 216 -22.91 8.82 -1.62
CA ASP A 216 -23.04 7.68 -0.69
C ASP A 216 -22.16 6.47 -1.07
N CYS A 217 -21.37 6.56 -2.15
CA CYS A 217 -20.45 5.50 -2.58
C CYS A 217 -19.01 5.73 -2.06
N GLU A 218 -18.40 4.69 -1.49
CA GLU A 218 -16.97 4.67 -1.14
C GLU A 218 -16.19 3.76 -2.11
N PHE A 219 -14.94 4.14 -2.43
CA PHE A 219 -14.13 3.52 -3.48
C PHE A 219 -12.93 2.77 -2.89
N MET A 220 -12.52 1.66 -3.52
CA MET A 220 -11.35 0.88 -3.10
C MET A 220 -10.27 0.81 -4.21
N GLU A 221 -9.12 1.42 -3.87
CA GLU A 221 -7.79 1.58 -4.49
C GLU A 221 -7.60 1.90 -6.00
N LEU A 222 -6.46 2.54 -6.27
CA LEU A 222 -5.89 3.04 -7.54
C LEU A 222 -4.45 3.53 -7.24
N GLU A 223 -3.74 2.77 -6.41
CA GLU A 223 -2.53 3.03 -5.58
C GLU A 223 -2.42 4.37 -4.82
N ASP A 224 -3.08 5.45 -5.24
CA ASP A 224 -3.13 6.73 -4.54
C ASP A 224 -4.49 7.44 -4.71
N MET A 225 -5.53 6.80 -4.20
CA MET A 225 -6.57 7.47 -3.40
C MET A 225 -6.01 8.18 -2.15
N HIS A 226 -4.69 8.08 -1.93
CA HIS A 226 -3.93 8.54 -0.78
C HIS A 226 -3.97 10.05 -0.52
N TRP A 227 -4.51 10.87 -1.43
CA TRP A 227 -4.55 12.33 -1.29
C TRP A 227 -5.94 12.98 -1.48
N ILE A 228 -6.87 12.37 -2.23
CA ILE A 228 -8.19 12.98 -2.55
C ILE A 228 -9.20 12.86 -1.39
N LEU A 229 -8.93 11.99 -0.40
CA LEU A 229 -9.70 11.85 0.85
C LEU A 229 -9.24 12.77 2.00
N SER A 230 -8.64 13.92 1.69
CA SER A 230 -8.36 14.97 2.69
C SER A 230 -9.62 15.57 3.37
N SER A 231 -10.79 14.94 3.27
CA SER A 231 -12.03 15.39 3.91
C SER A 231 -12.88 14.25 4.48
N ARG A 232 -12.66 14.02 5.78
CA ARG A 232 -13.60 13.70 6.88
C ARG A 232 -14.63 12.55 6.80
N LYS A 233 -14.89 11.87 5.68
CA LYS A 233 -16.01 10.89 5.63
C LYS A 233 -15.72 9.43 5.29
N SER A 234 -14.51 9.06 4.85
CA SER A 234 -14.21 7.68 4.39
C SER A 234 -13.73 6.71 5.48
N LEU A 235 -13.99 6.99 6.76
CA LEU A 235 -13.42 6.23 7.88
C LEU A 235 -14.37 5.21 8.52
N MET A 236 -15.56 5.01 7.96
CA MET A 236 -16.50 4.02 8.50
C MET A 236 -16.32 2.59 7.96
N LEU A 237 -15.44 2.35 6.98
CA LEU A 237 -15.29 1.02 6.34
C LEU A 237 -13.90 0.38 6.49
N THR A 238 -13.06 0.83 7.43
CA THR A 238 -11.64 0.42 7.50
C THR A 238 -11.32 -0.84 8.33
N PHE A 239 -12.30 -1.52 8.94
CA PHE A 239 -12.00 -2.62 9.87
C PHE A 239 -12.74 -3.93 9.57
N GLY A 240 -12.15 -4.72 8.68
CA GLY A 240 -12.36 -6.17 8.55
C GLY A 240 -10.99 -6.85 8.40
N GLU A 241 -10.90 -8.18 8.59
CA GLU A 241 -9.63 -8.93 8.65
C GLU A 241 -8.75 -8.84 7.38
N ASN A 242 -9.26 -8.27 6.28
CA ASN A 242 -8.64 -8.14 4.96
C ASN A 242 -8.62 -6.69 4.40
N THR A 243 -8.56 -5.64 5.24
CA THR A 243 -8.42 -4.26 4.74
C THR A 243 -6.96 -3.85 4.46
N ALA A 244 -6.74 -2.92 3.53
CA ALA A 244 -5.42 -2.38 3.16
C ALA A 244 -4.60 -1.89 4.37
N TYR A 245 -5.25 -1.33 5.38
CA TYR A 245 -4.60 -1.01 6.65
C TYR A 245 -4.06 -2.27 7.35
N VAL A 246 -4.87 -3.33 7.50
CA VAL A 246 -4.46 -4.63 8.09
C VAL A 246 -3.40 -5.35 7.25
N LEU A 247 -3.41 -5.19 5.93
CA LEU A 247 -2.39 -5.76 5.05
C LEU A 247 -1.04 -5.02 5.17
N LEU A 248 -1.07 -3.68 5.25
CA LEU A 248 0.13 -2.86 5.53
C LEU A 248 0.67 -3.11 6.95
N LEU A 249 -0.21 -3.40 7.92
CA LEU A 249 0.14 -3.81 9.28
C LEU A 249 0.84 -5.18 9.31
N ARG A 250 0.50 -6.10 8.39
CA ARG A 250 1.10 -7.44 8.24
C ARG A 250 2.31 -7.47 7.30
N GLY A 251 2.68 -6.34 6.69
CA GLY A 251 3.80 -6.24 5.76
C GLY A 251 5.12 -6.69 6.39
N ASN A 252 5.86 -7.55 5.68
CA ASN A 252 7.12 -8.09 6.17
C ASN A 252 8.23 -7.01 6.29
N GLU A 253 8.09 -5.92 5.53
CA GLU A 253 9.05 -4.82 5.49
C GLU A 253 8.84 -3.80 6.62
N SER A 254 9.90 -3.49 7.36
CA SER A 254 9.83 -2.55 8.48
C SER A 254 9.47 -1.12 8.06
N GLU A 255 9.79 -0.71 6.83
CA GLU A 255 9.50 0.64 6.33
C GLU A 255 7.99 0.88 6.17
N MET A 256 7.27 -0.12 5.66
CA MET A 256 5.81 -0.07 5.57
C MET A 256 5.15 -0.01 6.95
N ARG A 257 5.67 -0.78 7.93
CA ARG A 257 5.18 -0.75 9.31
C ARG A 257 5.44 0.60 9.99
N ILE A 258 6.61 1.22 9.76
CA ILE A 258 6.93 2.58 10.23
C ILE A 258 5.94 3.61 9.67
N ALA A 259 5.76 3.63 8.35
CA ALA A 259 4.84 4.57 7.69
C ALA A 259 3.39 4.41 8.18
N THR A 260 3.01 3.19 8.56
CA THR A 260 1.71 2.88 9.14
C THR A 260 1.59 3.45 10.56
N VAL A 261 2.59 3.22 11.41
CA VAL A 261 2.66 3.73 12.78
C VAL A 261 2.57 5.26 12.83
N GLU A 262 3.30 5.96 11.95
CA GLU A 262 3.26 7.44 11.87
C GLU A 262 1.87 8.01 11.58
N LYS A 263 1.00 7.22 10.93
CA LYS A 263 -0.34 7.63 10.53
C LYS A 263 -1.41 7.25 11.56
N VAL A 264 -1.12 6.37 12.53
CA VAL A 264 -2.06 5.89 13.56
C VAL A 264 -2.77 7.06 14.28
N THR A 265 -2.05 8.10 14.68
CA THR A 265 -2.65 9.26 15.36
C THR A 265 -3.73 9.94 14.53
N LYS A 266 -3.54 10.04 13.21
CA LYS A 266 -4.53 10.66 12.32
C LYS A 266 -5.78 9.79 12.25
N LEU A 267 -5.64 8.47 12.25
CA LEU A 267 -6.77 7.54 12.26
C LEU A 267 -7.57 7.62 13.56
N CYS A 268 -6.91 7.65 14.72
CA CYS A 268 -7.60 7.78 16.02
C CYS A 268 -8.47 9.04 16.10
N LYS A 269 -8.06 10.14 15.46
CA LYS A 269 -8.83 11.41 15.46
C LYS A 269 -10.09 11.37 14.61
N ILE A 270 -10.18 10.40 13.71
CA ILE A 270 -11.26 10.35 12.72
C ILE A 270 -12.21 9.18 13.00
N LEU A 271 -11.77 8.16 13.74
CA LEU A 271 -12.60 7.03 14.14
C LEU A 271 -13.43 7.33 15.38
N ALA A 272 -14.56 6.60 15.50
CA ALA A 272 -15.27 6.50 16.77
C ALA A 272 -14.38 5.81 17.81
N LEU A 273 -14.47 6.25 19.06
CA LEU A 273 -13.62 5.79 20.17
C LEU A 273 -13.64 4.26 20.32
N GLU A 274 -14.82 3.65 20.21
CA GLU A 274 -15.02 2.19 20.33
C GLU A 274 -14.24 1.41 19.27
N LEU A 275 -14.28 1.85 18.00
CA LEU A 275 -13.57 1.20 16.89
C LEU A 275 -12.05 1.41 17.01
N ALA A 276 -11.62 2.58 17.47
CA ALA A 276 -10.21 2.84 17.72
C ALA A 276 -9.67 1.94 18.83
N ILE A 277 -10.45 1.71 19.90
CA ILE A 277 -10.06 0.78 20.97
C ILE A 277 -10.02 -0.66 20.46
N GLN A 278 -11.03 -1.12 19.72
CA GLN A 278 -11.10 -2.51 19.25
C GLN A 278 -10.00 -2.87 18.25
N HIS A 279 -9.73 -1.97 17.30
CA HIS A 279 -8.83 -2.31 16.20
C HIS A 279 -7.46 -1.65 16.32
N ILE A 280 -7.37 -0.35 16.62
CA ILE A 280 -6.07 0.33 16.64
C ILE A 280 -5.24 -0.11 17.85
N LEU A 281 -5.84 -0.21 19.03
CA LEU A 281 -5.11 -0.52 20.26
C LEU A 281 -4.47 -1.92 20.22
N LEU A 282 -5.13 -2.89 19.59
CA LEU A 282 -4.58 -4.23 19.33
C LEU A 282 -3.27 -4.14 18.52
N TYR A 283 -3.24 -3.35 17.45
CA TYR A 283 -2.05 -3.21 16.61
C TYR A 283 -0.95 -2.37 17.25
N VAL A 284 -1.30 -1.34 18.02
CA VAL A 284 -0.34 -0.58 18.84
C VAL A 284 0.39 -1.53 19.78
N LYS A 285 -0.33 -2.46 20.40
CA LYS A 285 0.28 -3.50 21.24
C LYS A 285 1.22 -4.40 20.43
N ILE A 286 0.80 -4.88 19.25
CA ILE A 286 1.66 -5.68 18.36
C ILE A 286 2.95 -4.91 18.00
N PHE A 287 2.83 -3.63 17.63
CA PHE A 287 3.97 -2.80 17.26
C PHE A 287 4.92 -2.49 18.42
N SER A 288 4.43 -2.47 19.66
CA SER A 288 5.30 -2.30 20.83
C SER A 288 6.24 -3.48 21.05
N SER A 289 5.93 -4.64 20.48
CA SER A 289 6.77 -5.84 20.49
C SER A 289 7.30 -6.19 19.08
N ASP A 290 7.34 -5.24 18.15
CA ASP A 290 7.83 -5.48 16.79
C ASP A 290 9.31 -5.89 16.79
N PHE A 291 9.70 -6.81 15.90
CA PHE A 291 11.09 -7.22 15.74
C PHE A 291 12.00 -6.04 15.35
N SER A 292 11.49 -5.07 14.60
CA SER A 292 12.25 -3.89 14.16
C SER A 292 12.27 -2.81 15.24
N GLN A 293 13.46 -2.49 15.74
CA GLN A 293 13.71 -1.37 16.64
C GLN A 293 13.22 -0.03 16.07
N HIS A 294 13.22 0.13 14.74
CA HIS A 294 12.77 1.35 14.07
C HIS A 294 11.25 1.51 14.12
N VAL A 295 10.50 0.40 14.04
CA VAL A 295 9.04 0.40 14.21
C VAL A 295 8.68 0.74 15.66
N ARG A 296 9.36 0.12 16.63
CA ARG A 296 9.15 0.42 18.06
C ARG A 296 9.49 1.88 18.40
N SER A 297 10.57 2.41 17.83
CA SER A 297 10.97 3.82 17.97
C SER A 297 9.95 4.77 17.33
N ALA A 298 9.46 4.44 16.14
CA ALA A 298 8.38 5.20 15.50
C ALA A 298 7.12 5.21 16.37
N LEU A 299 6.77 4.06 16.98
CA LEU A 299 5.62 3.96 17.87
C LEU A 299 5.79 4.81 19.12
N ALA A 300 6.94 4.73 19.77
CA ALA A 300 7.29 5.58 20.90
C ALA A 300 7.15 7.08 20.57
N SER A 301 7.45 7.46 19.32
CA SER A 301 7.31 8.84 18.89
C SER A 301 5.83 9.29 18.72
N VAL A 302 4.90 8.37 18.49
CA VAL A 302 3.51 8.65 18.10
C VAL A 302 2.51 8.35 19.22
N ILE A 303 2.77 7.34 20.06
CA ILE A 303 1.85 6.80 21.07
C ILE A 303 1.26 7.89 21.98
N MET A 304 2.03 8.94 22.29
CA MET A 304 1.56 10.05 23.12
C MET A 304 0.50 10.93 22.47
N ARG A 305 0.62 11.16 21.15
CA ARG A 305 -0.39 11.92 20.42
C ARG A 305 -1.68 11.13 20.28
N MET A 306 -1.59 9.81 20.30
CA MET A 306 -2.74 8.91 20.31
C MET A 306 -3.41 8.86 21.68
N ALA A 307 -2.64 8.81 22.77
CA ALA A 307 -3.18 8.81 24.14
C ALA A 307 -4.09 10.01 24.42
N LEU A 308 -3.72 11.21 23.93
CA LEU A 308 -4.53 12.43 24.00
C LEU A 308 -5.90 12.32 23.29
N VAL A 309 -6.03 11.40 22.34
CA VAL A 309 -7.24 11.23 21.52
C VAL A 309 -8.13 10.11 22.07
N LEU A 310 -7.54 9.11 22.72
CA LEU A 310 -8.23 7.90 23.21
C LEU A 310 -8.54 7.96 24.72
N ILE A 311 -8.79 9.15 25.27
CA ILE A 311 -9.00 9.33 26.72
C ILE A 311 -10.26 8.59 27.17
N ASN A 312 -10.05 7.46 27.84
CA ASN A 312 -11.04 6.67 28.57
C ASN A 312 -10.29 5.80 29.60
N ASP A 313 -10.84 5.60 30.80
CA ASP A 313 -10.19 4.91 31.92
C ASP A 313 -9.66 3.51 31.53
N ALA A 314 -10.45 2.75 30.75
CA ALA A 314 -10.06 1.42 30.28
C ALA A 314 -8.89 1.42 29.27
N THR A 315 -8.63 2.55 28.61
CA THR A 315 -7.54 2.70 27.62
C THR A 315 -6.27 3.21 28.27
N ILE A 316 -6.37 3.94 29.38
CA ILE A 316 -5.22 4.47 30.13
C ILE A 316 -4.34 3.34 30.64
N GLU A 317 -4.91 2.31 31.26
CA GLU A 317 -4.13 1.15 31.75
C GLU A 317 -3.42 0.39 30.62
N GLN A 318 -4.08 0.21 29.48
CA GLN A 318 -3.49 -0.48 28.33
C GLN A 318 -2.35 0.32 27.72
N LEU A 319 -2.52 1.64 27.58
CA LEU A 319 -1.47 2.53 27.10
C LEU A 319 -0.31 2.60 28.08
N LEU A 320 -0.57 2.61 29.39
CA LEU A 320 0.46 2.60 30.42
C LEU A 320 1.34 1.35 30.33
N ASN A 321 0.73 0.16 30.16
CA ASN A 321 1.49 -1.08 29.96
C ASN A 321 2.38 -1.03 28.71
N ILE A 322 1.88 -0.45 27.61
CA ILE A 322 2.66 -0.29 26.38
C ILE A 322 3.81 0.73 26.59
N LEU A 323 3.56 1.83 27.30
CA LEU A 323 4.58 2.83 27.61
C LEU A 323 5.69 2.26 28.49
N LEU A 324 5.35 1.47 29.50
CA LEU A 324 6.32 0.76 30.34
C LEU A 324 7.16 -0.21 29.50
N SER A 325 6.53 -0.98 28.62
CA SER A 325 7.24 -1.89 27.71
C SER A 325 8.23 -1.17 26.79
N LEU A 326 7.86 0.02 26.26
CA LEU A 326 8.73 0.81 25.38
C LEU A 326 9.83 1.56 26.16
N LEU A 327 9.60 1.89 27.43
CA LEU A 327 10.61 2.50 28.31
C LEU A 327 11.69 1.50 28.72
N SER A 328 11.34 0.23 28.86
CA SER A 328 12.29 -0.85 29.16
C SER A 328 12.94 -1.46 27.91
N ASP A 329 12.85 -0.81 26.74
CA ASP A 329 13.38 -1.34 25.48
C ASP A 329 14.92 -1.34 25.43
N ASP A 330 15.49 -2.41 24.88
CA ASP A 330 16.95 -2.58 24.74
C ASP A 330 17.60 -1.55 23.82
N PHE A 331 16.84 -0.95 22.89
CA PHE A 331 17.33 0.03 21.93
C PHE A 331 17.09 1.46 22.40
N SER A 332 18.18 2.22 22.63
CA SER A 332 18.14 3.52 23.32
C SER A 332 17.22 4.58 22.71
N ASP A 333 16.95 4.55 21.40
CA ASP A 333 16.11 5.57 20.77
C ASP A 333 14.62 5.42 21.13
N VAL A 334 14.19 4.21 21.50
CA VAL A 334 12.81 3.94 21.93
C VAL A 334 12.50 4.63 23.27
N PRO A 335 13.23 4.38 24.39
CA PRO A 335 12.97 5.07 25.64
C PRO A 335 13.25 6.57 25.54
N LEU A 336 14.25 7.01 24.75
CA LEU A 336 14.50 8.44 24.52
C LEU A 336 13.29 9.15 23.92
N ASN A 337 12.59 8.52 22.97
CA ASN A 337 11.39 9.08 22.36
C ASN A 337 10.22 9.21 23.34
N ILE A 338 10.12 8.33 24.33
CA ILE A 338 9.13 8.43 25.42
C ILE A 338 9.56 9.50 26.42
N ILE A 339 10.81 9.47 26.88
CA ILE A 339 11.35 10.40 27.89
C ILE A 339 11.18 11.85 27.43
N GLY A 340 11.53 12.15 26.18
CA GLY A 340 11.36 13.49 25.60
C GLY A 340 9.92 13.98 25.48
N LYS A 341 8.92 13.14 25.84
CA LYS A 341 7.49 13.47 25.79
C LYS A 341 6.77 13.17 27.10
N LEU A 342 7.48 12.88 28.19
CA LEU A 342 6.88 12.53 29.48
C LEU A 342 5.97 13.63 30.06
N ASP A 343 6.25 14.92 29.79
CA ASP A 343 5.34 16.02 30.18
C ASP A 343 3.92 15.85 29.64
N LYS A 344 3.82 15.39 28.39
CA LYS A 344 2.54 15.14 27.72
C LYS A 344 1.90 13.85 28.23
N VAL A 345 2.70 12.90 28.74
CA VAL A 345 2.18 11.73 29.45
C VAL A 345 1.53 12.19 30.74
N ASN A 346 2.20 13.08 31.48
CA ASN A 346 1.73 13.62 32.76
C ASN A 346 0.36 14.28 32.65
N GLN A 347 0.14 15.03 31.58
CA GLN A 347 -1.13 15.69 31.30
C GLN A 347 -2.29 14.73 30.97
N VAL A 348 -2.01 13.51 30.49
CA VAL A 348 -3.03 12.58 30.00
C VAL A 348 -3.42 11.52 31.02
N ILE A 349 -2.42 10.95 31.71
CA ILE A 349 -2.62 9.82 32.63
C ILE A 349 -2.82 10.30 34.07
N GLY A 350 -2.38 11.53 34.38
CA GLY A 350 -2.43 12.10 35.72
C GLY A 350 -1.19 11.76 36.55
N THR A 351 -0.79 12.71 37.40
CA THR A 351 0.45 12.67 38.20
C THR A 351 0.53 11.46 39.12
N ASP A 352 -0.59 11.05 39.72
CA ASP A 352 -0.61 10.03 40.76
C ASP A 352 -0.39 8.62 40.19
N LEU A 353 -1.10 8.27 39.10
CA LEU A 353 -1.00 6.96 38.47
C LEU A 353 0.36 6.77 37.78
N LEU A 354 0.91 7.86 37.23
CA LEU A 354 2.23 7.87 36.62
C LEU A 354 3.35 7.77 37.64
N SER A 355 3.27 8.51 38.75
CA SER A 355 4.29 8.45 39.80
C SER A 355 4.33 7.06 40.44
N GLN A 356 3.20 6.37 40.58
CA GLN A 356 3.17 5.01 41.10
C GLN A 356 3.71 3.97 40.11
N SER A 357 3.46 4.14 38.82
CA SER A 357 3.73 3.11 37.80
C SER A 357 5.05 3.31 37.04
N LEU A 358 5.42 4.55 36.72
CA LEU A 358 6.62 4.88 35.94
C LEU A 358 7.84 5.17 36.78
N LEU A 359 7.69 5.64 38.02
CA LEU A 359 8.83 6.00 38.87
C LEU A 359 9.84 4.84 39.03
N PRO A 360 9.41 3.57 39.23
CA PRO A 360 10.34 2.44 39.25
C PRO A 360 11.15 2.31 37.95
N SER A 361 10.49 2.37 36.78
CA SER A 361 11.14 2.29 35.47
C SER A 361 12.07 3.49 35.19
N ILE A 362 11.70 4.68 35.66
CA ILE A 362 12.52 5.89 35.53
C ILE A 362 13.79 5.79 36.39
N ILE A 363 13.68 5.27 37.62
CA ILE A 363 14.83 5.03 38.50
C ILE A 363 15.77 3.98 37.87
N GLU A 364 15.22 2.97 37.21
CA GLU A 364 16.00 1.99 36.46
C GLU A 364 16.73 2.62 35.27
N LEU A 365 16.04 3.47 34.50
CA LEU A 365 16.63 4.22 33.37
C LEU A 365 17.70 5.23 33.80
N ALA A 366 17.64 5.75 35.03
CA ALA A 366 18.72 6.57 35.58
C ALA A 366 20.05 5.80 35.70
N LYS A 367 19.98 4.46 35.75
CA LYS A 367 21.12 3.53 35.77
C LYS A 367 21.40 2.89 34.41
N ASP A 368 20.72 3.32 33.34
CA ASP A 368 20.82 2.73 32.01
C ASP A 368 22.26 2.70 31.47
N ARG A 369 22.61 1.69 30.66
CA ARG A 369 23.95 1.55 30.06
C ARG A 369 24.31 2.71 29.12
N TYR A 370 23.33 3.30 28.43
CA TYR A 370 23.50 4.38 27.48
C TYR A 370 23.45 5.76 28.16
N TRP A 371 24.53 6.54 27.98
CA TRP A 371 24.65 7.86 28.61
C TRP A 371 23.57 8.86 28.17
N ARG A 372 23.05 8.74 26.95
CA ARG A 372 22.00 9.61 26.41
C ARG A 372 20.68 9.45 27.17
N VAL A 373 20.33 8.22 27.52
CA VAL A 373 19.14 7.88 28.31
C VAL A 373 19.29 8.48 29.71
N ARG A 374 20.42 8.25 30.38
CA ARG A 374 20.72 8.83 31.71
C ARG A 374 20.65 10.36 31.71
N ARG A 375 21.17 11.00 30.66
CA ARG A 375 21.11 12.46 30.50
C ARG A 375 19.66 12.95 30.34
N ALA A 376 18.87 12.30 29.49
CA ALA A 376 17.48 12.68 29.26
C ALA A 376 16.64 12.57 30.54
N ILE A 377 16.86 11.53 31.37
CA ILE A 377 16.22 11.40 32.69
C ILE A 377 16.62 12.56 33.61
N LYS A 378 17.91 12.94 33.66
CA LYS A 378 18.36 14.06 34.48
C LYS A 378 17.68 15.37 34.15
N GLU A 379 17.38 15.61 32.87
CA GLU A 379 16.64 16.79 32.40
C GLU A 379 15.15 16.76 32.83
N TYR A 380 14.61 15.58 33.12
CA TYR A 380 13.20 15.37 33.49
C TYR A 380 12.94 15.30 35.01
N ILE A 381 13.96 15.06 35.85
CA ILE A 381 13.84 14.99 37.33
C ILE A 381 13.02 16.15 37.94
N PRO A 382 13.15 17.42 37.51
CA PRO A 382 12.37 18.52 38.09
C PRO A 382 10.85 18.35 37.99
N LEU A 383 10.36 17.64 36.96
CA LEU A 383 8.92 17.42 36.69
C LEU A 383 8.33 16.27 37.50
N LEU A 384 9.18 15.41 38.08
CA LEU A 384 8.77 14.35 39.01
C LEU A 384 8.83 14.82 40.48
N ALA A 385 9.48 15.95 40.75
CA ALA A 385 9.64 16.54 42.07
C ALA A 385 8.60 17.65 42.37
N SER A 386 7.77 17.99 41.38
CA SER A 386 6.66 18.94 41.45
C SER A 386 5.32 18.21 41.48
#